data_AF-A0A965DQH4-F1
#
_entry.id   AF-A0A965DQH4-F1
#
_cell.length_a   1.000
_cell.length_b   1.000
_cell.length_c   1.000
_cell.angle_alpha   90.00
_cell.angle_beta   90.00
_cell.angle_gamma   90.00
#
_symmetry.space_group_name_H-M   'P 1'
#
loop_
_entity.id
_entity.type
_entity.pdbx_description
1 polymer ?
#
loop_
_entity_poly.entity_id
_entity_poly.type
_entity_poly.pdbx_seq_one_letter_code
_entity_poly.pdbx_strand_id
1 'polypeptide(L)'
;MENSVKNSPPKWRKWFKYTYLTVVHILAGVACFFILTALAVKFKWTNDSGNVDVNNRYYESMANQYGNEAKKDSATLARDEYLMFQKLGVLARFYPQNAKIIVNAYQQQKNIYTALRMLDAVEIVLKDNKEYIKALKSIKTKANIKAESVYAWSNYKAWKQFCATLVKDKRAIDSVSRLTGVESRIIILCVVAEQLRMFNSGREKFKQYVYPYTRLILPSNRGYGVSGILEHTALRIEKTIFSPNDPFYPGDYFQKIINVRDSFPEVINDTISAHKHKTIQRLIKGGDHYYSYLYTALLMRQFQAHWESQGFTLANRPEVLGTLFNLGYQKSKPKKNPQVGGSTFKIGEKDYTFGGLCFEFYYSGELQDAFPITGEGFIPVKKLEEVNKPWLEEIQKRIEEEEKLRLEQEEAQANENS
;
A
#
# COMPACT_ATOMS: atom_id res chain seq x y z
N MET A 1 -73.26 19.53 97.06
CA MET A 1 -72.15 18.86 97.78
C MET A 1 -71.78 17.67 96.91
N GLU A 2 -70.58 17.55 96.36
CA GLU A 2 -69.33 17.34 97.09
C GLU A 2 -68.11 17.63 96.19
N ASN A 3 -67.12 18.34 96.72
CA ASN A 3 -65.82 18.57 96.09
C ASN A 3 -64.89 17.39 96.41
N SER A 4 -64.06 16.94 95.46
CA SER A 4 -62.84 16.19 95.80
C SER A 4 -61.63 16.73 95.04
N VAL A 5 -60.62 17.17 95.80
CA VAL A 5 -59.31 17.62 95.33
C VAL A 5 -58.33 16.45 95.47
N LYS A 6 -57.55 16.15 94.43
CA LYS A 6 -56.47 15.16 94.46
C LYS A 6 -55.10 15.82 94.27
N ASN A 7 -54.21 15.64 95.24
CA ASN A 7 -52.80 16.04 95.22
C ASN A 7 -51.98 15.23 94.20
N SER A 8 -51.02 15.88 93.51
CA SER A 8 -50.25 15.30 92.40
C SER A 8 -48.72 15.20 92.68
N PRO A 9 -48.03 14.19 92.10
CA PRO A 9 -46.67 13.75 92.51
C PRO A 9 -45.52 14.68 92.05
N PRO A 10 -44.32 14.58 92.68
CA PRO A 10 -43.22 15.55 92.56
C PRO A 10 -42.62 15.65 91.15
N LYS A 11 -42.30 16.89 90.76
CA LYS A 11 -42.02 17.35 89.38
C LYS A 11 -40.82 16.67 88.67
N TRP A 12 -39.82 16.19 89.41
CA TRP A 12 -38.59 15.62 88.82
C TRP A 12 -38.79 14.27 88.13
N ARG A 13 -39.65 13.39 88.69
CA ARG A 13 -40.01 12.11 88.04
C ARG A 13 -40.79 12.32 86.74
N LYS A 14 -41.59 13.39 86.65
CA LYS A 14 -42.29 13.76 85.42
C LYS A 14 -41.29 14.23 84.36
N TRP A 15 -40.34 15.08 84.72
CA TRP A 15 -39.30 15.56 83.80
C TRP A 15 -38.50 14.42 83.21
N PHE A 16 -37.92 13.54 84.04
CA PHE A 16 -37.15 12.39 83.55
C PHE A 16 -37.96 11.45 82.65
N LYS A 17 -39.24 11.20 83.00
CA LYS A 17 -40.15 10.40 82.17
C LYS A 17 -40.38 11.04 80.80
N TYR A 18 -40.58 12.36 80.73
CA TYR A 18 -40.75 13.06 79.46
C TYR A 18 -39.46 13.07 78.64
N THR A 19 -38.31 13.36 79.23
CA THR A 19 -37.03 13.36 78.50
C THR A 19 -36.69 11.97 77.95
N TYR A 20 -36.87 10.92 78.77
CA TYR A 20 -36.68 9.53 78.34
C TYR A 20 -37.63 9.15 77.19
N LEU A 21 -38.92 9.47 77.32
CA LEU A 21 -39.89 9.23 76.24
C LEU A 21 -39.52 9.99 74.97
N THR A 22 -39.11 11.25 75.06
CA THR A 22 -38.68 12.05 73.90
C THR A 22 -37.49 11.40 73.20
N VAL A 23 -36.46 10.98 73.95
CA VAL A 23 -35.28 10.29 73.38
C VAL A 23 -35.68 8.98 72.71
N VAL A 24 -36.55 8.18 73.34
CA VAL A 24 -37.04 6.92 72.75
C VAL A 24 -37.82 7.16 71.46
N HIS A 25 -38.66 8.21 71.38
CA HIS A 25 -39.39 8.52 70.16
C HIS A 25 -38.47 9.03 69.04
N ILE A 26 -37.42 9.78 69.37
CA ILE A 26 -36.40 10.20 68.39
C ILE A 26 -35.66 8.98 67.85
N LEU A 27 -35.20 8.08 68.73
CA LEU A 27 -34.51 6.85 68.31
C LEU A 27 -35.43 5.93 67.49
N ALA A 28 -36.71 5.82 67.86
CA ALA A 28 -37.70 5.07 67.08
C ALA A 28 -37.94 5.71 65.70
N GLY A 29 -37.99 7.03 65.61
CA GLY A 29 -38.09 7.76 64.35
C GLY A 29 -36.89 7.51 63.43
N VAL A 30 -35.67 7.55 63.98
CA VAL A 30 -34.43 7.25 63.25
C VAL A 30 -34.39 5.77 62.80
N ALA A 31 -34.77 4.84 63.67
CA ALA A 31 -34.85 3.43 63.32
C ALA A 31 -35.89 3.16 62.22
N CYS A 32 -37.06 3.81 62.30
CA CYS A 32 -38.10 3.72 61.28
C CYS A 32 -37.59 4.27 59.93
N PHE A 33 -36.88 5.40 59.93
CA PHE A 33 -36.24 5.93 58.75
C PHE A 33 -35.27 4.91 58.13
N PHE A 34 -34.33 4.35 58.89
CA PHE A 34 -33.40 3.34 58.36
C PHE A 34 -34.10 2.08 57.84
N ILE A 35 -35.16 1.61 58.51
CA ILE A 35 -35.95 0.46 58.05
C ILE A 35 -36.64 0.80 56.72
N LEU A 36 -37.27 1.97 56.59
CA LEU A 36 -37.92 2.41 55.36
C LEU A 36 -36.92 2.58 54.21
N THR A 37 -35.73 3.13 54.47
CA THR A 37 -34.68 3.26 53.45
C THR A 37 -34.15 1.89 53.03
N ALA A 38 -33.94 0.97 53.97
CA ALA A 38 -33.52 -0.40 53.68
C ALA A 38 -34.58 -1.17 52.88
N LEU A 39 -35.87 -0.96 53.18
CA LEU A 39 -36.99 -1.51 52.42
C LEU A 39 -37.04 -0.90 51.01
N ALA A 40 -36.87 0.42 50.86
CA ALA A 40 -36.85 1.08 49.56
C ALA A 40 -35.71 0.55 48.66
N VAL A 41 -34.54 0.28 49.23
CA VAL A 41 -33.41 -0.35 48.50
C VAL A 41 -33.71 -1.82 48.20
N LYS A 42 -34.18 -2.60 49.19
CA LYS A 42 -34.47 -4.05 49.03
C LYS A 42 -35.57 -4.32 48.00
N PHE A 43 -36.59 -3.48 47.96
CA PHE A 43 -37.69 -3.56 46.99
C PHE A 43 -37.42 -2.77 45.71
N LYS A 44 -36.20 -2.24 45.52
CA LYS A 44 -35.77 -1.51 44.32
C LYS A 44 -36.65 -0.31 43.98
N TRP A 45 -37.27 0.32 44.98
CA TRP A 45 -38.12 1.51 44.80
C TRP A 45 -37.32 2.74 44.33
N THR A 46 -35.99 2.72 44.54
CA THR A 46 -35.06 3.75 44.07
C THR A 46 -34.20 3.28 42.90
N ASN A 47 -34.52 2.15 42.26
CA ASN A 47 -33.82 1.77 41.04
C ASN A 47 -34.24 2.74 39.93
N ASP A 48 -33.30 3.59 39.54
CA ASP A 48 -33.46 4.42 38.36
C ASP A 48 -33.54 3.49 37.14
N SER A 49 -34.73 3.37 36.54
CA SER A 49 -34.91 2.66 35.28
C SER A 49 -34.21 3.52 34.23
N GLY A 50 -32.91 3.28 34.03
CA GLY A 50 -32.06 4.12 33.19
C GLY A 50 -32.77 4.59 31.92
N ASN A 51 -32.64 5.88 31.61
CA ASN A 51 -33.37 6.49 30.51
C ASN A 51 -33.08 5.80 29.17
N VAL A 52 -34.12 5.51 28.40
CA VAL A 52 -34.01 4.98 27.03
C VAL A 52 -33.62 6.11 26.10
N ASP A 53 -32.59 5.91 25.27
CA ASP A 53 -32.14 6.90 24.28
C ASP A 53 -33.27 7.23 23.28
N VAL A 54 -33.43 8.51 22.95
CA VAL A 54 -34.42 9.01 21.98
C VAL A 54 -34.26 8.38 20.58
N ASN A 55 -33.06 7.88 20.26
CA ASN A 55 -32.72 7.20 19.02
C ASN A 55 -32.80 5.67 19.14
N ASN A 56 -33.31 5.09 20.24
CA ASN A 56 -33.33 3.62 20.43
C ASN A 56 -33.96 2.87 19.25
N ARG A 57 -35.05 3.39 18.67
CA ARG A 57 -35.68 2.83 17.47
C ARG A 57 -34.75 2.83 16.25
N TYR A 58 -33.92 3.87 16.10
CA TYR A 58 -32.93 3.93 15.03
C TYR A 58 -31.82 2.89 15.26
N TYR A 59 -31.34 2.73 16.50
CA TYR A 59 -30.34 1.72 16.84
C TYR A 59 -30.85 0.30 16.55
N GLU A 60 -32.09 -0.02 16.92
CA GLU A 60 -32.73 -1.31 16.59
C GLU A 60 -32.86 -1.52 15.08
N SER A 61 -33.29 -0.49 14.33
CA SER A 61 -33.41 -0.59 12.87
C SER A 61 -32.05 -0.86 12.20
N MET A 62 -30.99 -0.22 12.69
CA MET A 62 -29.63 -0.41 12.20
C MET A 62 -29.12 -1.81 12.53
N ALA A 63 -29.37 -2.31 13.74
CA ALA A 63 -28.96 -3.67 14.13
C ALA A 63 -29.57 -4.74 13.20
N ASN A 64 -30.83 -4.55 12.77
CA ASN A 64 -31.51 -5.47 11.86
C ASN A 64 -31.06 -5.37 10.39
N GLN A 65 -30.44 -4.25 9.99
CA GLN A 65 -29.98 -4.02 8.61
C GLN A 65 -28.69 -4.78 8.27
N TYR A 66 -27.90 -5.14 9.29
CA TYR A 66 -26.58 -5.75 9.11
C TYR A 66 -26.49 -7.13 9.79
N GLY A 67 -25.57 -8.01 9.33
CA GLY A 67 -25.38 -9.36 9.91
C GLY A 67 -25.64 -10.55 8.99
N ASN A 68 -26.17 -10.34 7.77
CA ASN A 68 -26.32 -11.38 6.73
C ASN A 68 -25.33 -11.19 5.55
N GLU A 69 -24.19 -10.59 5.84
CA GLU A 69 -23.23 -10.07 4.85
C GLU A 69 -22.55 -11.19 4.04
N ALA A 70 -22.33 -12.36 4.65
CA ALA A 70 -21.69 -13.52 4.04
C ALA A 70 -22.51 -14.18 2.89
N LYS A 71 -23.75 -13.75 2.65
CA LYS A 71 -24.67 -14.35 1.67
C LYS A 71 -24.88 -13.50 0.40
N LYS A 72 -24.20 -12.35 0.28
CA LYS A 72 -24.42 -11.40 -0.83
C LYS A 72 -23.56 -11.74 -2.04
N ASP A 73 -24.14 -11.59 -3.23
CA ASP A 73 -23.45 -11.76 -4.51
C ASP A 73 -22.56 -10.56 -4.87
N SER A 74 -21.71 -10.72 -5.90
CA SER A 74 -20.78 -9.68 -6.35
C SER A 74 -21.47 -8.42 -6.86
N ALA A 75 -22.67 -8.54 -7.44
CA ALA A 75 -23.43 -7.39 -7.94
C ALA A 75 -23.99 -6.53 -6.80
N THR A 76 -24.43 -7.18 -5.72
CA THR A 76 -24.88 -6.52 -4.49
C THR A 76 -23.70 -5.83 -3.79
N LEU A 77 -22.55 -6.49 -3.71
CA LEU A 77 -21.33 -5.89 -3.15
C LEU A 77 -20.91 -4.62 -3.89
N ALA A 78 -20.89 -4.63 -5.23
CA ALA A 78 -20.55 -3.45 -6.03
C ALA A 78 -21.56 -2.30 -5.83
N ARG A 79 -22.85 -2.63 -5.66
CA ARG A 79 -23.88 -1.63 -5.34
C ARG A 79 -23.66 -1.01 -3.96
N ASP A 80 -23.37 -1.84 -2.95
CA ASP A 80 -23.13 -1.39 -1.58
C ASP A 80 -21.86 -0.55 -1.49
N GLU A 81 -20.80 -0.91 -2.21
CA GLU A 81 -19.57 -0.13 -2.32
C GLU A 81 -19.81 1.24 -2.98
N TYR A 82 -20.55 1.29 -4.09
CA TYR A 82 -20.96 2.54 -4.71
C TYR A 82 -21.74 3.43 -3.72
N LEU A 83 -22.71 2.86 -3.00
CA LEU A 83 -23.50 3.60 -2.02
C LEU A 83 -22.62 4.14 -0.89
N MET A 84 -21.70 3.33 -0.39
CA MET A 84 -20.73 3.72 0.63
C MET A 84 -19.91 4.94 0.17
N PHE A 85 -19.33 4.89 -1.04
CA PHE A 85 -18.56 6.01 -1.58
C PHE A 85 -19.40 7.27 -1.81
N GLN A 86 -20.66 7.14 -2.24
CA GLN A 86 -21.56 8.29 -2.40
C GLN A 86 -21.89 8.95 -1.05
N LYS A 87 -22.28 8.15 -0.05
CA LYS A 87 -22.55 8.64 1.31
C LYS A 87 -21.31 9.30 1.91
N LEU A 88 -20.15 8.67 1.75
CA LEU A 88 -18.87 9.19 2.18
C LEU A 88 -18.51 10.51 1.49
N GLY A 89 -18.75 10.63 0.18
CA GLY A 89 -18.52 11.87 -0.57
C GLY A 89 -19.42 13.02 -0.09
N VAL A 90 -20.70 12.73 0.20
CA VAL A 90 -21.59 13.71 0.85
C VAL A 90 -21.03 14.10 2.21
N LEU A 91 -20.65 13.14 3.05
CA LEU A 91 -20.07 13.43 4.36
C LEU A 91 -18.79 14.28 4.25
N ALA A 92 -17.91 13.98 3.31
CA ALA A 92 -16.65 14.70 3.12
C ALA A 92 -16.85 16.19 2.81
N ARG A 93 -17.96 16.55 2.15
CA ARG A 93 -18.32 17.95 1.87
C ARG A 93 -18.67 18.74 3.13
N PHE A 94 -19.27 18.12 4.14
CA PHE A 94 -19.73 18.79 5.37
C PHE A 94 -18.77 18.57 6.55
N TYR A 95 -18.23 17.37 6.70
CA TYR A 95 -17.38 16.94 7.81
C TYR A 95 -16.20 16.06 7.29
N PRO A 96 -15.19 16.67 6.64
CA PRO A 96 -14.08 15.94 6.03
C PRO A 96 -13.27 15.11 7.03
N GLN A 97 -13.20 15.53 8.30
CA GLN A 97 -12.50 14.76 9.34
C GLN A 97 -13.17 13.41 9.63
N ASN A 98 -14.50 13.37 9.74
CA ASN A 98 -15.24 12.13 9.94
C ASN A 98 -15.17 11.23 8.71
N ALA A 99 -15.25 11.80 7.50
CA ALA A 99 -15.03 11.06 6.27
C ALA A 99 -13.63 10.40 6.24
N LYS A 100 -12.59 11.12 6.63
CA LYS A 100 -11.22 10.59 6.73
C LYS A 100 -11.13 9.41 7.72
N ILE A 101 -11.75 9.53 8.90
CA ILE A 101 -11.78 8.44 9.89
C ILE A 101 -12.44 7.18 9.31
N ILE A 102 -13.58 7.33 8.63
CA ILE A 102 -14.32 6.21 8.03
C ILE A 102 -13.52 5.57 6.89
N VAL A 103 -12.90 6.36 6.01
CA VAL A 103 -12.04 5.86 4.94
C VAL A 103 -10.87 5.06 5.51
N ASN A 104 -10.21 5.56 6.55
CA ASN A 104 -9.09 4.86 7.17
C ASN A 104 -9.52 3.52 7.75
N ALA A 105 -10.67 3.46 8.43
CA ALA A 105 -11.23 2.21 8.94
C ALA A 105 -11.55 1.22 7.81
N TYR A 106 -12.15 1.70 6.71
CA TYR A 106 -12.41 0.90 5.53
C TYR A 106 -11.11 0.37 4.90
N GLN A 107 -10.08 1.21 4.76
CA GLN A 107 -8.80 0.82 4.18
C GLN A 107 -8.09 -0.27 4.96
N GLN A 108 -8.20 -0.25 6.30
CA GLN A 108 -7.59 -1.25 7.18
C GLN A 108 -8.34 -2.58 7.18
N GLN A 109 -9.68 -2.55 7.26
CA GLN A 109 -10.49 -3.76 7.44
C GLN A 109 -11.00 -4.33 6.11
N LYS A 110 -11.01 -3.54 5.05
CA LYS A 110 -11.64 -3.84 3.74
C LYS A 110 -13.10 -4.29 3.87
N ASN A 111 -13.79 -3.83 4.92
CA ASN A 111 -15.17 -4.19 5.21
C ASN A 111 -16.11 -3.01 4.88
N ILE A 112 -16.84 -3.13 3.78
CA ILE A 112 -17.82 -2.14 3.30
C ILE A 112 -18.92 -1.91 4.35
N TYR A 113 -19.37 -2.97 5.03
CA TYR A 113 -20.48 -2.89 5.99
C TYR A 113 -20.08 -2.20 7.29
N THR A 114 -18.83 -2.36 7.74
CA THR A 114 -18.31 -1.54 8.83
C THR A 114 -18.39 -0.06 8.46
N ALA A 115 -17.91 0.31 7.27
CA ALA A 115 -17.95 1.70 6.81
C ALA A 115 -19.39 2.23 6.66
N LEU A 116 -20.31 1.44 6.11
CA LEU A 116 -21.73 1.80 6.01
C LEU A 116 -22.38 1.99 7.39
N ARG A 117 -22.11 1.12 8.37
CA ARG A 117 -22.58 1.30 9.76
C ARG A 117 -22.04 2.58 10.38
N MET A 118 -20.77 2.91 10.15
CA MET A 118 -20.19 4.18 10.62
C MET A 118 -20.86 5.38 9.97
N LEU A 119 -21.20 5.31 8.68
CA LEU A 119 -21.94 6.35 7.98
C LEU A 119 -23.38 6.50 8.52
N ASP A 120 -24.08 5.40 8.76
CA ASP A 120 -25.43 5.42 9.35
C ASP A 120 -25.42 6.02 10.77
N ALA A 121 -24.38 5.74 11.57
CA ALA A 121 -24.20 6.38 12.88
C ALA A 121 -24.02 7.91 12.76
N VAL A 122 -23.30 8.38 11.74
CA VAL A 122 -23.16 9.81 11.44
C VAL A 122 -24.49 10.42 11.01
N GLU A 123 -25.31 9.69 10.24
CA GLU A 123 -26.63 10.14 9.83
C GLU A 123 -27.57 10.39 11.03
N ILE A 124 -27.46 9.59 12.10
CA ILE A 124 -28.23 9.82 13.35
C ILE A 124 -27.81 11.14 14.00
N VAL A 125 -26.50 11.42 14.06
CA VAL A 125 -25.97 12.67 14.65
C VAL A 125 -26.39 13.88 13.82
N LEU A 126 -26.46 13.74 12.50
CA LEU A 126 -26.76 14.83 11.56
C LEU A 126 -28.23 14.87 11.10
N LYS A 127 -29.13 14.16 11.79
CA LYS A 127 -30.55 14.03 11.40
C LYS A 127 -31.28 15.37 11.24
N ASP A 128 -30.87 16.38 12.00
CA ASP A 128 -31.48 17.72 11.99
C ASP A 128 -30.78 18.69 11.00
N ASN A 129 -29.66 18.28 10.39
CA ASN A 129 -28.98 19.05 9.36
C ASN A 129 -29.70 18.88 8.02
N LYS A 130 -30.63 19.81 7.73
CA LYS A 130 -31.48 19.77 6.52
C LYS A 130 -30.68 19.73 5.23
N GLU A 131 -29.55 20.44 5.15
CA GLU A 131 -28.72 20.47 3.95
C GLU A 131 -28.03 19.13 3.70
N TYR A 132 -27.46 18.55 4.75
CA TYR A 132 -26.83 17.23 4.72
C TYR A 132 -27.84 16.15 4.33
N ILE A 133 -29.01 16.13 4.97
CA ILE A 133 -30.08 15.18 4.66
C ILE A 133 -30.60 15.36 3.22
N LYS A 134 -30.71 16.59 2.72
CA LYS A 134 -31.08 16.86 1.33
C LYS A 134 -30.03 16.31 0.36
N ALA A 135 -28.75 16.48 0.66
CA ALA A 135 -27.66 15.94 -0.15
C ALA A 135 -27.65 14.40 -0.16
N LEU A 136 -27.85 13.77 0.99
CA LEU A 136 -27.99 12.30 1.10
C LEU A 136 -29.16 11.76 0.28
N LYS A 137 -30.34 12.40 0.37
CA LYS A 137 -31.53 12.00 -0.40
C LYS A 137 -31.34 12.12 -1.92
N SER A 138 -30.37 12.91 -2.38
CA SER A 138 -30.06 13.07 -3.80
C SER A 138 -29.22 11.92 -4.40
N ILE A 139 -28.69 11.02 -3.55
CA ILE A 139 -27.92 9.87 -4.01
C ILE A 139 -28.82 8.91 -4.80
N LYS A 140 -28.49 8.68 -6.07
CA LYS A 140 -29.22 7.74 -6.94
C LYS A 140 -28.87 6.30 -6.57
N THR A 141 -29.83 5.55 -6.02
CA THR A 141 -29.66 4.16 -5.58
C THR A 141 -29.77 3.12 -6.71
N LYS A 142 -30.41 3.48 -7.83
CA LYS A 142 -30.54 2.64 -9.04
C LYS A 142 -29.59 3.10 -10.15
N ALA A 143 -28.28 3.00 -9.92
CA ALA A 143 -27.28 3.24 -10.94
C ALA A 143 -26.95 1.94 -11.69
N ASN A 144 -26.70 2.03 -13.00
CA ASN A 144 -26.03 0.98 -13.76
C ASN A 144 -24.54 1.05 -13.43
N ILE A 145 -24.10 0.25 -12.45
CA ILE A 145 -22.76 0.32 -11.89
C ILE A 145 -21.85 -0.62 -12.67
N LYS A 146 -20.78 -0.07 -13.24
CA LYS A 146 -19.69 -0.87 -13.79
C LYS A 146 -18.74 -1.19 -12.64
N ALA A 147 -18.68 -2.47 -12.25
CA ALA A 147 -17.77 -2.95 -11.21
C ALA A 147 -16.33 -3.15 -11.71
N GLU A 148 -16.11 -3.02 -13.01
CA GLU A 148 -14.80 -3.16 -13.64
C GLU A 148 -13.96 -1.90 -13.46
N SER A 149 -12.64 -2.09 -13.41
CA SER A 149 -11.68 -0.99 -13.45
C SER A 149 -11.79 -0.23 -14.77
N VAL A 150 -11.59 1.09 -14.69
CA VAL A 150 -11.45 1.94 -15.88
C VAL A 150 -10.21 1.56 -16.71
N TYR A 151 -9.21 0.94 -16.08
CA TYR A 151 -8.02 0.43 -16.75
C TYR A 151 -8.29 -0.97 -17.31
N ALA A 152 -8.58 -1.05 -18.61
CA ALA A 152 -9.00 -2.30 -19.27
C ALA A 152 -8.03 -3.48 -19.03
N TRP A 153 -6.72 -3.21 -18.99
CA TRP A 153 -5.70 -4.22 -18.75
C TRP A 153 -5.76 -4.85 -17.34
N SER A 154 -6.29 -4.14 -16.34
CA SER A 154 -6.37 -4.65 -14.96
C SER A 154 -7.54 -5.62 -14.74
N ASN A 155 -8.53 -5.62 -15.64
CA ASN A 155 -9.71 -6.47 -15.54
C ASN A 155 -9.44 -7.95 -15.91
N TYR A 156 -8.31 -8.25 -16.54
CA TYR A 156 -7.98 -9.63 -16.96
C TYR A 156 -7.51 -10.49 -15.79
N LYS A 157 -7.93 -11.76 -15.74
CA LYS A 157 -7.45 -12.72 -14.72
C LYS A 157 -5.92 -12.89 -14.72
N ALA A 158 -5.31 -12.86 -15.91
CA ALA A 158 -3.86 -12.94 -16.07
C ALA A 158 -3.12 -11.79 -15.38
N TRP A 159 -3.72 -10.59 -15.33
CA TRP A 159 -3.19 -9.44 -14.61
C TRP A 159 -3.05 -9.74 -13.11
N LYS A 160 -4.10 -10.27 -12.49
CA LYS A 160 -4.09 -10.62 -11.06
C LYS A 160 -3.01 -11.65 -10.71
N GLN A 161 -2.81 -12.64 -11.57
CA GLN A 161 -1.76 -13.65 -11.41
C GLN A 161 -0.37 -13.04 -11.56
N PHE A 162 -0.19 -12.17 -12.55
CA PHE A 162 1.05 -11.43 -12.76
C PHE A 162 1.40 -10.54 -11.57
N CYS A 163 0.45 -9.79 -11.02
CA CYS A 163 0.64 -9.01 -9.80
C CYS A 163 1.11 -9.89 -8.63
N ALA A 164 0.48 -11.04 -8.41
CA ALA A 164 0.89 -11.97 -7.36
C ALA A 164 2.32 -12.49 -7.55
N THR A 165 2.76 -12.67 -8.80
CA THR A 165 4.15 -13.04 -9.11
C THR A 165 5.12 -11.89 -8.84
N LEU A 166 4.81 -10.67 -9.28
CA LEU A 166 5.65 -9.49 -9.00
C LEU A 166 5.82 -9.23 -7.49
N VAL A 167 4.76 -9.44 -6.70
CA VAL A 167 4.82 -9.27 -5.24
C VAL A 167 5.80 -10.27 -4.59
N LYS A 168 5.99 -11.46 -5.16
CA LYS A 168 7.01 -12.41 -4.66
C LYS A 168 8.43 -11.87 -4.83
N ASP A 169 8.66 -11.05 -5.85
CA ASP A 169 9.95 -10.42 -6.13
C ASP A 169 10.17 -9.12 -5.34
N LYS A 170 9.24 -8.73 -4.47
CA LYS A 170 9.29 -7.48 -3.71
C LYS A 170 10.63 -7.26 -3.01
N ARG A 171 11.21 -8.30 -2.40
CA ARG A 171 12.51 -8.20 -1.73
C ARG A 171 13.63 -7.81 -2.70
N ALA A 172 13.67 -8.39 -3.90
CA ALA A 172 14.67 -8.06 -4.89
C ALA A 172 14.48 -6.64 -5.42
N ILE A 173 13.23 -6.27 -5.74
CA ILE A 173 12.88 -4.93 -6.23
C ILE A 173 13.22 -3.84 -5.20
N ASP A 174 12.86 -4.04 -3.93
CA ASP A 174 13.15 -3.09 -2.86
C ASP A 174 14.66 -2.98 -2.57
N SER A 175 15.39 -4.10 -2.70
CA SER A 175 16.85 -4.09 -2.56
C SER A 175 17.50 -3.26 -3.67
N VAL A 176 17.05 -3.44 -4.92
CA VAL A 176 17.50 -2.62 -6.06
C VAL A 176 17.11 -1.16 -5.86
N SER A 177 15.89 -0.88 -5.41
CA SER A 177 15.40 0.47 -5.13
C SER A 177 16.26 1.16 -4.07
N ARG A 178 16.60 0.48 -2.97
CA ARG A 178 17.50 1.01 -1.94
C ARG A 178 18.89 1.34 -2.46
N LEU A 179 19.48 0.45 -3.28
CA LEU A 179 20.83 0.63 -3.79
C LEU A 179 20.87 1.70 -4.88
N THR A 180 19.95 1.63 -5.84
CA THR A 180 19.96 2.56 -6.96
C THR A 180 19.28 3.89 -6.64
N GLY A 181 18.50 3.96 -5.57
CA GLY A 181 17.61 5.07 -5.23
C GLY A 181 16.49 5.33 -6.25
N VAL A 182 16.25 4.41 -7.18
CA VAL A 182 15.12 4.48 -8.11
C VAL A 182 13.92 3.87 -7.39
N GLU A 183 12.82 4.60 -7.34
CA GLU A 183 11.60 4.13 -6.72
C GLU A 183 11.18 2.75 -7.25
N SER A 184 10.83 1.81 -6.36
CA SER A 184 10.39 0.45 -6.72
C SER A 184 9.29 0.46 -7.79
N ARG A 185 8.38 1.43 -7.73
CA ARG A 185 7.30 1.62 -8.70
C ARG A 185 7.80 2.03 -10.09
N ILE A 186 8.86 2.85 -10.18
CA ILE A 186 9.53 3.19 -11.44
C ILE A 186 10.28 1.99 -12.02
N ILE A 187 10.83 1.12 -11.18
CA ILE A 187 11.47 -0.11 -11.66
C ILE A 187 10.42 -1.02 -12.31
N ILE A 188 9.32 -1.28 -11.62
CA ILE A 188 8.30 -2.22 -12.10
C ILE A 188 7.46 -1.67 -13.26
N LEU A 189 7.29 -0.36 -13.45
CA LEU A 189 6.47 0.14 -14.58
C LEU A 189 7.01 -0.37 -15.93
N CYS A 190 8.33 -0.48 -16.08
CA CYS A 190 8.96 -0.99 -17.30
C CYS A 190 8.65 -2.48 -17.49
N VAL A 191 8.71 -3.23 -16.39
CA VAL A 191 8.38 -4.66 -16.34
C VAL A 191 6.91 -4.88 -16.68
N VAL A 192 6.00 -4.11 -16.08
CA VAL A 192 4.56 -4.17 -16.34
C VAL A 192 4.26 -3.92 -17.82
N ALA A 193 4.81 -2.85 -18.38
CA ALA A 193 4.54 -2.50 -19.77
C ALA A 193 5.09 -3.56 -20.74
N GLU A 194 6.26 -4.14 -20.46
CA GLU A 194 6.78 -5.23 -21.29
C GLU A 194 5.97 -6.52 -21.16
N GLN A 195 5.63 -6.93 -19.95
CA GLN A 195 4.87 -8.16 -19.74
C GLN A 195 3.47 -8.05 -20.36
N LEU A 196 2.80 -6.89 -20.22
CA LEU A 196 1.52 -6.60 -20.89
C LEU A 196 1.64 -6.60 -22.42
N ARG A 197 2.70 -6.00 -22.98
CA ARG A 197 2.97 -6.05 -24.43
C ARG A 197 3.16 -7.49 -24.91
N MET A 198 3.91 -8.29 -24.16
CA MET A 198 4.14 -9.70 -24.47
C MET A 198 2.85 -10.53 -24.40
N PHE A 199 1.99 -10.30 -23.39
CA PHE A 199 0.69 -10.97 -23.28
C PHE A 199 -0.19 -10.78 -24.51
N ASN A 200 -0.20 -9.58 -25.11
CA ASN A 200 -1.08 -9.30 -26.23
C ASN A 200 -0.51 -9.75 -27.59
N SER A 201 0.82 -9.75 -27.75
CA SER A 201 1.48 -10.15 -29.01
C SER A 201 1.43 -11.66 -29.31
N GLY A 202 1.00 -12.51 -28.37
CA GLY A 202 1.08 -13.97 -28.48
C GLY A 202 -0.05 -14.74 -27.81
N ARG A 203 -1.31 -14.28 -27.94
CA ARG A 203 -2.50 -14.80 -27.21
C ARG A 203 -2.68 -16.34 -27.24
N GLU A 204 -2.23 -17.03 -28.30
CA GLU A 204 -2.26 -18.51 -28.37
C GLU A 204 -1.06 -19.20 -27.72
N LYS A 205 0.18 -18.69 -27.92
CA LYS A 205 1.38 -19.19 -27.25
C LYS A 205 1.32 -18.97 -25.74
N PHE A 206 0.69 -17.88 -25.29
CA PHE A 206 0.48 -17.56 -23.88
C PHE A 206 -0.33 -18.64 -23.14
N LYS A 207 -1.38 -19.19 -23.75
CA LYS A 207 -2.16 -20.30 -23.18
C LYS A 207 -1.32 -21.56 -23.00
N GLN A 208 -0.29 -21.76 -23.82
CA GLN A 208 0.60 -22.92 -23.73
C GLN A 208 1.70 -22.76 -22.67
N TYR A 209 2.22 -21.56 -22.43
CA TYR A 209 3.40 -21.35 -21.55
C TYR A 209 3.11 -20.74 -20.18
N VAL A 210 2.02 -19.96 -20.02
CA VAL A 210 1.75 -19.24 -18.76
C VAL A 210 0.55 -19.80 -18.01
N TYR A 211 -0.40 -20.43 -18.69
CA TYR A 211 -1.53 -21.09 -18.01
C TYR A 211 -1.10 -22.13 -16.96
N PRO A 212 0.06 -22.81 -17.10
CA PRO A 212 0.58 -23.68 -16.05
C PRO A 212 1.57 -23.04 -15.06
N TYR A 213 2.10 -21.81 -15.26
CA TYR A 213 3.25 -21.35 -14.45
C TYR A 213 3.12 -19.94 -13.85
N THR A 214 3.20 -19.93 -12.53
CA THR A 214 3.36 -18.85 -11.55
C THR A 214 4.65 -18.03 -11.71
N ARG A 215 5.13 -17.78 -12.94
CA ARG A 215 6.46 -17.22 -13.25
C ARG A 215 6.39 -16.10 -14.31
N LEU A 216 7.35 -15.15 -14.27
CA LEU A 216 7.48 -14.05 -15.23
C LEU A 216 8.02 -14.56 -16.58
N ILE A 217 7.64 -13.92 -17.69
CA ILE A 217 8.10 -14.36 -19.03
C ILE A 217 9.49 -13.79 -19.29
N LEU A 218 10.43 -14.67 -19.64
CA LEU A 218 11.72 -14.31 -20.25
C LEU A 218 11.56 -14.29 -21.77
N PRO A 219 11.80 -13.16 -22.47
CA PRO A 219 11.69 -13.12 -23.92
C PRO A 219 12.76 -14.00 -24.59
N SER A 220 12.42 -14.66 -25.69
CA SER A 220 13.41 -15.38 -26.51
C SER A 220 14.02 -14.46 -27.57
N ASN A 221 15.35 -14.36 -27.57
CA ASN A 221 16.22 -13.78 -28.62
C ASN A 221 15.97 -12.33 -29.08
N ARG A 222 15.09 -11.56 -28.40
CA ARG A 222 14.87 -10.14 -28.69
C ARG A 222 15.07 -9.20 -27.50
N GLY A 223 15.13 -9.72 -26.28
CA GLY A 223 15.34 -8.96 -25.05
C GLY A 223 15.50 -9.92 -23.87
N TYR A 224 16.22 -9.51 -22.83
CA TYR A 224 16.66 -10.38 -21.74
C TYR A 224 16.07 -9.95 -20.40
N GLY A 225 15.85 -10.93 -19.53
CA GLY A 225 15.24 -10.71 -18.22
C GLY A 225 13.75 -10.38 -18.28
N VAL A 226 13.15 -10.14 -17.11
CA VAL A 226 11.69 -9.92 -16.98
C VAL A 226 11.24 -8.55 -17.51
N SER A 227 12.17 -7.61 -17.67
CA SER A 227 11.96 -6.29 -18.29
C SER A 227 12.36 -6.24 -19.76
N GLY A 228 12.83 -7.34 -20.36
CA GLY A 228 13.10 -7.43 -21.80
C GLY A 228 14.20 -6.50 -22.33
N ILE A 229 15.28 -6.30 -21.58
CA ILE A 229 16.39 -5.41 -21.97
C ILE A 229 17.15 -5.97 -23.18
N LEU A 230 17.35 -5.15 -24.21
CA LEU A 230 18.09 -5.54 -25.42
C LEU A 230 19.59 -5.76 -25.10
N GLU A 231 20.25 -6.67 -25.82
CA GLU A 231 21.68 -6.98 -25.63
C GLU A 231 22.56 -5.73 -25.62
N HIS A 232 22.48 -4.93 -26.70
CA HIS A 232 23.28 -3.71 -26.85
C HIS A 232 22.95 -2.67 -25.77
N THR A 233 21.73 -2.67 -25.24
CA THR A 233 21.32 -1.80 -24.14
C THR A 233 21.96 -2.26 -22.84
N ALA A 234 21.95 -3.56 -22.54
CA ALA A 234 22.60 -4.13 -21.36
C ALA A 234 24.11 -3.86 -21.34
N LEU A 235 24.78 -4.09 -22.47
CA LEU A 235 26.20 -3.81 -22.64
C LEU A 235 26.49 -2.31 -22.51
N ARG A 236 25.63 -1.45 -23.08
CA ARG A 236 25.76 0.00 -22.95
C ARG A 236 25.57 0.47 -21.50
N ILE A 237 24.61 -0.09 -20.75
CA ILE A 237 24.40 0.26 -19.33
C ILE A 237 25.71 0.07 -18.55
N GLU A 238 26.35 -1.09 -18.67
CA GLU A 238 27.62 -1.34 -17.99
C GLU A 238 28.71 -0.39 -18.46
N LYS A 239 28.89 -0.22 -19.78
CA LYS A 239 29.90 0.69 -20.33
C LYS A 239 29.74 2.11 -19.78
N THR A 240 28.52 2.64 -19.77
CA THR A 240 28.21 3.98 -19.28
C THR A 240 28.61 4.15 -17.82
N ILE A 241 28.39 3.15 -16.96
CA ILE A 241 28.69 3.25 -15.52
C ILE A 241 30.18 3.48 -15.24
N PHE A 242 31.06 3.03 -16.13
CA PHE A 242 32.52 3.20 -16.02
C PHE A 242 33.06 4.31 -16.94
N SER A 243 32.20 5.15 -17.52
CA SER A 243 32.60 6.17 -18.50
C SER A 243 32.20 7.58 -18.05
N PRO A 244 33.02 8.30 -17.24
CA PRO A 244 32.68 9.62 -16.70
C PRO A 244 32.36 10.70 -17.75
N ASN A 245 32.88 10.55 -18.97
CA ASN A 245 32.65 11.48 -20.07
C ASN A 245 31.38 11.13 -20.90
N ASP A 246 30.69 10.03 -20.59
CA ASP A 246 29.44 9.69 -21.26
C ASP A 246 28.30 10.60 -20.75
N PRO A 247 27.49 11.22 -21.64
CA PRO A 247 26.38 12.08 -21.21
C PRO A 247 25.34 11.41 -20.30
N PHE A 248 25.31 10.07 -20.28
CA PHE A 248 24.41 9.26 -19.47
C PHE A 248 25.06 8.75 -18.19
N TYR A 249 26.31 9.14 -17.90
CA TYR A 249 27.04 8.71 -16.73
C TYR A 249 26.33 9.15 -15.43
N PRO A 250 25.92 8.21 -14.55
CA PRO A 250 25.10 8.54 -13.39
C PRO A 250 25.92 8.85 -12.12
N GLY A 251 27.26 8.80 -12.18
CA GLY A 251 28.16 9.02 -11.04
C GLY A 251 28.89 7.77 -10.55
N ASP A 252 30.00 7.97 -9.84
CA ASP A 252 30.94 6.91 -9.42
C ASP A 252 30.30 5.90 -8.46
N TYR A 253 29.34 6.34 -7.67
CA TYR A 253 28.59 5.49 -6.74
C TYR A 253 28.08 4.20 -7.39
N PHE A 254 27.57 4.29 -8.63
CA PHE A 254 26.94 3.16 -9.31
C PHE A 254 27.93 2.09 -9.80
N GLN A 255 29.23 2.39 -9.89
CA GLN A 255 30.26 1.40 -10.22
C GLN A 255 30.35 0.28 -9.19
N LYS A 256 29.98 0.58 -7.94
CA LYS A 256 30.06 -0.34 -6.79
C LYS A 256 28.83 -1.23 -6.64
N ILE A 257 27.78 -1.01 -7.43
CA ILE A 257 26.49 -1.70 -7.27
C ILE A 257 26.39 -2.96 -8.15
N ILE A 258 27.07 -2.98 -9.30
CA ILE A 258 27.14 -4.18 -10.14
C ILE A 258 28.33 -5.03 -9.70
N ASN A 259 28.10 -6.31 -9.41
CA ASN A 259 29.20 -7.24 -9.25
C ASN A 259 29.77 -7.66 -10.61
N VAL A 260 30.80 -6.95 -11.07
CA VAL A 260 31.50 -7.29 -12.32
C VAL A 260 32.39 -8.54 -12.21
N ARG A 261 32.68 -8.98 -10.99
CA ARG A 261 33.53 -10.15 -10.68
C ARG A 261 32.76 -11.47 -10.54
N ASP A 262 31.42 -11.45 -10.67
CA ASP A 262 30.60 -12.66 -10.64
C ASP A 262 31.17 -13.78 -11.51
N SER A 263 31.28 -14.98 -10.94
CA SER A 263 31.42 -16.23 -11.65
C SER A 263 30.06 -16.92 -11.73
N PHE A 264 29.70 -17.38 -12.94
CA PHE A 264 28.50 -18.18 -13.14
C PHE A 264 28.97 -19.63 -13.29
N PRO A 265 28.92 -20.46 -12.23
CA PRO A 265 29.36 -21.86 -12.31
C PRO A 265 28.54 -22.64 -13.35
N GLU A 266 27.28 -22.24 -13.58
CA GLU A 266 26.40 -22.76 -14.61
C GLU A 266 26.22 -21.72 -15.74
N VAL A 267 27.26 -21.52 -16.56
CA VAL A 267 27.14 -20.66 -17.75
C VAL A 267 26.15 -21.32 -18.72
N ILE A 268 25.12 -20.58 -19.16
CA ILE A 268 24.31 -21.03 -20.30
C ILE A 268 25.18 -20.95 -21.55
N ASN A 269 25.71 -22.10 -21.97
CA ASN A 269 26.57 -22.22 -23.15
C ASN A 269 25.78 -22.87 -24.30
N ASP A 270 25.09 -22.03 -25.07
CA ASP A 270 24.31 -22.43 -26.24
C ASP A 270 24.81 -21.74 -27.53
N THR A 271 24.08 -21.92 -28.63
CA THR A 271 24.45 -21.34 -29.93
C THR A 271 24.14 -19.84 -30.05
N ILE A 272 23.55 -19.20 -29.03
CA ILE A 272 23.19 -17.78 -29.08
C ILE A 272 24.41 -16.93 -28.67
N SER A 273 24.95 -16.17 -29.62
CA SER A 273 26.18 -15.38 -29.41
C SER A 273 26.12 -14.45 -28.20
N ALA A 274 24.96 -13.83 -27.96
CA ALA A 274 24.75 -12.91 -26.84
C ALA A 274 24.99 -13.57 -25.47
N HIS A 275 24.67 -14.86 -25.32
CA HIS A 275 24.83 -15.58 -24.07
C HIS A 275 26.31 -15.73 -23.69
N LYS A 276 27.25 -15.53 -24.61
CA LYS A 276 28.68 -15.51 -24.27
C LYS A 276 29.07 -14.31 -23.39
N HIS A 277 28.25 -13.25 -23.35
CA HIS A 277 28.51 -12.08 -22.51
C HIS A 277 28.07 -12.32 -21.06
N LYS A 278 28.97 -12.10 -20.08
CA LYS A 278 28.65 -12.14 -18.65
C LYS A 278 27.47 -11.23 -18.27
N THR A 279 27.40 -10.05 -18.90
CA THR A 279 26.28 -9.11 -18.79
C THR A 279 24.93 -9.76 -19.10
N ILE A 280 24.87 -10.59 -20.14
CA ILE A 280 23.65 -11.27 -20.55
C ILE A 280 23.37 -12.47 -19.64
N GLN A 281 24.41 -13.20 -19.21
CA GLN A 281 24.28 -14.28 -18.21
C GLN A 281 23.57 -13.81 -16.93
N ARG A 282 23.87 -12.59 -16.43
CA ARG A 282 23.15 -11.99 -15.30
C ARG A 282 21.64 -11.85 -15.52
N LEU A 283 21.22 -11.52 -16.74
CA LEU A 283 19.82 -11.28 -17.08
C LEU A 283 19.03 -12.57 -17.35
N ILE A 284 19.71 -13.65 -17.71
CA ILE A 284 19.08 -14.96 -18.03
C ILE A 284 19.24 -16.01 -16.94
N LYS A 285 20.04 -15.73 -15.90
CA LYS A 285 20.18 -16.63 -14.74
C LYS A 285 18.79 -16.92 -14.16
N GLY A 286 18.42 -18.20 -14.11
CA GLY A 286 17.15 -18.63 -13.53
C GLY A 286 17.10 -18.37 -12.02
N GLY A 287 15.90 -18.12 -11.50
CA GLY A 287 15.65 -17.92 -10.07
C GLY A 287 15.31 -16.46 -9.74
N ASP A 288 16.12 -15.84 -8.90
CA ASP A 288 16.01 -14.44 -8.48
C ASP A 288 16.20 -13.51 -9.71
N HIS A 289 15.23 -12.61 -9.95
CA HIS A 289 15.26 -11.66 -11.07
C HIS A 289 15.96 -10.33 -10.73
N TYR A 290 16.78 -10.29 -9.68
CA TYR A 290 17.45 -9.08 -9.16
C TYR A 290 18.18 -8.32 -10.25
N TYR A 291 18.99 -8.99 -11.07
CA TYR A 291 19.74 -8.32 -12.13
C TYR A 291 18.85 -7.72 -13.22
N SER A 292 17.69 -8.33 -13.51
CA SER A 292 16.72 -7.71 -14.42
C SER A 292 16.22 -6.38 -13.85
N TYR A 293 15.88 -6.35 -12.56
CA TYR A 293 15.46 -5.11 -11.88
C TYR A 293 16.60 -4.11 -11.77
N LEU A 294 17.82 -4.56 -11.47
CA LEU A 294 19.00 -3.71 -11.33
C LEU A 294 19.33 -3.00 -12.63
N TYR A 295 19.40 -3.71 -13.76
CA TYR A 295 19.69 -3.09 -15.06
C TYR A 295 18.56 -2.15 -15.49
N THR A 296 17.31 -2.49 -15.16
CA THR A 296 16.18 -1.59 -15.40
C THR A 296 16.34 -0.28 -14.62
N ALA A 297 16.66 -0.35 -13.33
CA ALA A 297 16.88 0.81 -12.47
C ALA A 297 18.09 1.63 -12.93
N LEU A 298 19.20 0.99 -13.29
CA LEU A 298 20.39 1.66 -13.80
C LEU A 298 20.12 2.38 -15.13
N LEU A 299 19.35 1.78 -16.03
CA LEU A 299 18.93 2.44 -17.26
C LEU A 299 18.08 3.69 -16.96
N MET A 300 17.15 3.59 -16.01
CA MET A 300 16.36 4.76 -15.57
C MET A 300 17.25 5.85 -14.97
N ARG A 301 18.26 5.48 -14.18
CA ARG A 301 19.25 6.41 -13.63
C ARG A 301 20.06 7.11 -14.71
N GLN A 302 20.49 6.38 -15.72
CA GLN A 302 21.25 6.94 -16.83
C GLN A 302 20.42 7.94 -17.63
N PHE A 303 19.12 7.66 -17.85
CA PHE A 303 18.23 8.66 -18.44
C PHE A 303 18.00 9.86 -17.55
N GLN A 304 17.80 9.68 -16.24
CA GLN A 304 17.67 10.79 -15.30
C GLN A 304 18.92 11.68 -15.31
N ALA A 305 20.11 11.08 -15.20
CA ALA A 305 21.38 11.81 -15.21
C ALA A 305 21.58 12.62 -16.50
N HIS A 306 21.29 12.02 -17.66
CA HIS A 306 21.35 12.73 -18.93
C HIS A 306 20.41 13.94 -18.98
N TRP A 307 19.19 13.80 -18.45
CA TRP A 307 18.22 14.89 -18.43
C TRP A 307 18.58 15.99 -17.42
N GLU A 308 19.06 15.61 -16.24
CA GLU A 308 19.51 16.53 -15.19
C GLU A 308 20.71 17.36 -15.65
N SER A 309 21.62 16.78 -16.43
CA SER A 309 22.77 17.50 -17.01
C SER A 309 22.36 18.69 -17.90
N GLN A 310 21.12 18.68 -18.39
CA GLN A 310 20.53 19.72 -19.24
C GLN A 310 19.47 20.55 -18.50
N GLY A 311 19.36 20.43 -17.17
CA GLY A 311 18.40 21.19 -16.35
C GLY A 311 16.95 20.68 -16.43
N PHE A 312 16.72 19.46 -16.91
CA PHE A 312 15.41 18.81 -16.92
C PHE A 312 15.37 17.63 -15.95
N THR A 313 14.17 17.21 -15.54
CA THR A 313 14.00 16.04 -14.65
C THR A 313 12.92 15.10 -15.17
N LEU A 314 13.15 13.80 -15.04
CA LEU A 314 12.19 12.75 -15.35
C LEU A 314 11.51 12.16 -14.11
N ALA A 315 11.84 12.64 -12.91
CA ALA A 315 11.39 12.06 -11.63
C ALA A 315 9.86 11.90 -11.52
N ASN A 316 9.10 12.83 -12.12
CA ASN A 316 7.64 12.80 -12.14
C ASN A 316 7.07 12.55 -13.55
N ARG A 317 7.85 11.92 -14.44
CA ARG A 317 7.50 11.67 -15.85
C ARG A 317 7.59 10.18 -16.17
N PRO A 318 6.82 9.31 -15.49
CA PRO A 318 6.86 7.86 -15.69
C PRO A 318 6.60 7.44 -17.14
N GLU A 319 5.81 8.23 -17.87
CA GLU A 319 5.48 7.99 -19.27
C GLU A 319 6.66 8.30 -20.21
N VAL A 320 7.47 9.29 -19.87
CA VAL A 320 8.68 9.63 -20.62
C VAL A 320 9.76 8.61 -20.31
N LEU A 321 9.92 8.22 -19.04
CA LEU A 321 10.82 7.12 -18.63
C LEU A 321 10.47 5.83 -19.39
N GLY A 322 9.20 5.44 -19.41
CA GLY A 322 8.73 4.29 -20.19
C GLY A 322 8.99 4.43 -21.68
N THR A 323 8.77 5.62 -22.25
CA THR A 323 9.08 5.89 -23.66
C THR A 323 10.56 5.71 -23.97
N LEU A 324 11.45 6.23 -23.12
CA LEU A 324 12.89 6.12 -23.29
C LEU A 324 13.40 4.70 -23.04
N PHE A 325 12.81 3.98 -22.08
CA PHE A 325 13.09 2.55 -21.86
C PHE A 325 12.85 1.75 -23.14
N ASN A 326 11.69 1.94 -23.76
CA ASN A 326 11.29 1.18 -24.94
C ASN A 326 12.06 1.59 -26.21
N LEU A 327 12.45 2.86 -26.34
CA LEU A 327 13.13 3.37 -27.54
C LEU A 327 14.66 3.40 -27.45
N GLY A 328 15.23 3.37 -26.24
CA GLY A 328 16.66 3.41 -25.98
C GLY A 328 17.30 4.80 -26.06
N TYR A 329 18.60 4.84 -25.78
CA TYR A 329 19.42 6.05 -25.63
C TYR A 329 19.34 7.04 -26.79
N GLN A 330 19.27 6.54 -28.04
CA GLN A 330 19.24 7.37 -29.25
C GLN A 330 18.05 8.35 -29.28
N LYS A 331 16.98 8.04 -28.54
CA LYS A 331 15.77 8.88 -28.45
C LYS A 331 15.73 9.74 -27.20
N SER A 332 16.68 9.59 -26.28
CA SER A 332 16.81 10.47 -25.11
C SER A 332 17.35 11.82 -25.57
N LYS A 333 16.46 12.81 -25.69
CA LYS A 333 16.78 14.19 -26.06
C LYS A 333 16.14 15.13 -25.04
N PRO A 334 16.90 15.59 -24.03
CA PRO A 334 16.39 16.47 -22.98
C PRO A 334 15.75 17.72 -23.57
N LYS A 335 14.52 18.02 -23.12
CA LYS A 335 13.75 19.20 -23.58
C LYS A 335 12.63 19.50 -22.61
N LYS A 336 12.13 20.74 -22.63
CA LYS A 336 11.06 21.22 -21.72
C LYS A 336 9.77 20.40 -21.85
N ASN A 337 9.39 20.05 -23.07
CA ASN A 337 8.14 19.36 -23.38
C ASN A 337 8.43 18.03 -24.08
N PRO A 338 8.87 16.98 -23.36
CA PRO A 338 8.98 15.64 -23.93
C PRO A 338 7.61 15.13 -24.35
N GLN A 339 7.61 14.38 -25.44
CA GLN A 339 6.43 13.68 -25.94
C GLN A 339 6.48 12.23 -25.46
N VAL A 340 5.33 11.71 -25.07
CA VAL A 340 5.12 10.30 -24.72
C VAL A 340 4.94 9.47 -26.00
N GLY A 341 5.44 8.23 -26.01
CA GLY A 341 5.32 7.34 -27.15
C GLY A 341 5.88 5.95 -26.89
N GLY A 342 6.63 5.43 -27.87
CA GLY A 342 7.13 4.05 -27.89
C GLY A 342 6.36 3.18 -28.87
N SER A 343 6.65 1.88 -28.85
CA SER A 343 5.90 0.87 -29.59
C SER A 343 4.42 0.90 -29.22
N THR A 344 3.59 0.70 -30.24
CA THR A 344 2.14 0.59 -30.07
C THR A 344 1.72 -0.87 -30.05
N PHE A 345 0.80 -1.20 -29.16
CA PHE A 345 0.21 -2.53 -29.08
C PHE A 345 -1.21 -2.43 -28.55
N LYS A 346 -2.04 -3.37 -28.98
CA LYS A 346 -3.41 -3.47 -28.50
C LYS A 346 -3.43 -4.16 -27.14
N ILE A 347 -4.41 -3.87 -26.29
CA ILE A 347 -4.79 -4.72 -25.16
C ILE A 347 -6.32 -4.76 -25.17
N GLY A 348 -6.89 -5.93 -25.47
CA GLY A 348 -8.33 -6.04 -25.72
C GLY A 348 -8.72 -5.25 -26.98
N GLU A 349 -9.56 -4.24 -26.80
CA GLU A 349 -10.05 -3.39 -27.90
C GLU A 349 -9.34 -2.03 -27.99
N LYS A 350 -8.51 -1.68 -27.00
CA LYS A 350 -7.84 -0.37 -26.92
C LYS A 350 -6.37 -0.46 -27.34
N ASP A 351 -5.92 0.52 -28.11
CA ASP A 351 -4.51 0.69 -28.45
C ASP A 351 -3.76 1.48 -27.38
N TYR A 352 -2.54 1.05 -27.10
CA TYR A 352 -1.65 1.65 -26.11
C TYR A 352 -0.30 1.98 -26.75
N THR A 353 0.28 3.10 -26.34
CA THR A 353 1.73 3.31 -26.47
C THR A 353 2.40 2.79 -25.21
N PHE A 354 3.65 2.31 -25.34
CA PHE A 354 4.42 1.83 -24.20
C PHE A 354 4.48 2.86 -23.05
N GLY A 355 4.85 4.12 -23.37
CA GLY A 355 4.90 5.19 -22.38
C GLY A 355 3.53 5.53 -21.79
N GLY A 356 2.47 5.52 -22.59
CA GLY A 356 1.10 5.75 -22.10
C GLY A 356 0.64 4.69 -21.11
N LEU A 357 0.98 3.42 -21.35
CA LEU A 357 0.69 2.34 -20.41
C LEU A 357 1.47 2.48 -19.11
N CYS A 358 2.74 2.90 -19.18
CA CYS A 358 3.54 3.22 -18.00
C CYS A 358 2.89 4.30 -17.14
N PHE A 359 2.35 5.36 -17.76
CA PHE A 359 1.59 6.40 -17.04
C PHE A 359 0.38 5.81 -16.30
N GLU A 360 -0.46 5.08 -17.04
CA GLU A 360 -1.68 4.49 -16.49
C GLU A 360 -1.36 3.56 -15.32
N PHE A 361 -0.39 2.65 -15.48
CA PHE A 361 0.01 1.77 -14.38
C PHE A 361 0.54 2.55 -13.18
N TYR A 362 1.46 3.50 -13.42
CA TYR A 362 2.08 4.26 -12.34
C TYR A 362 1.04 4.98 -11.48
N TYR A 363 -0.02 5.55 -12.06
CA TYR A 363 -1.07 6.25 -11.33
C TYR A 363 -2.38 5.46 -11.12
N SER A 364 -2.42 4.17 -11.48
CA SER A 364 -3.64 3.36 -11.37
C SER A 364 -4.07 3.00 -9.95
N GLY A 365 -3.14 3.04 -8.99
CA GLY A 365 -3.34 2.46 -7.66
C GLY A 365 -3.11 0.94 -7.62
N GLU A 366 -2.96 0.28 -8.76
CA GLU A 366 -2.56 -1.14 -8.80
C GLU A 366 -1.19 -1.32 -8.15
N LEU A 367 -1.04 -2.41 -7.40
CA LEU A 367 0.16 -2.74 -6.62
C LEU A 367 0.62 -1.66 -5.61
N GLN A 368 -0.22 -0.66 -5.26
CA GLN A 368 0.16 0.41 -4.33
C GLN A 368 0.64 -0.09 -2.97
N ASP A 369 0.02 -1.14 -2.43
CA ASP A 369 0.39 -1.69 -1.11
C ASP A 369 1.79 -2.33 -1.13
N ALA A 370 2.20 -2.90 -2.27
CA ALA A 370 3.51 -3.54 -2.41
C ALA A 370 4.58 -2.54 -2.89
N PHE A 371 4.23 -1.67 -3.83
CA PHE A 371 5.14 -0.75 -4.52
C PHE A 371 4.50 0.65 -4.57
N PRO A 372 4.50 1.36 -3.42
CA PRO A 372 3.81 2.64 -3.31
C PRO A 372 4.47 3.73 -4.15
N ILE A 373 3.67 4.72 -4.54
CA ILE A 373 4.17 6.03 -4.97
C ILE A 373 4.68 6.76 -3.73
N THR A 374 5.95 7.10 -3.73
CA THR A 374 6.72 7.74 -2.65
C THR A 374 6.83 9.26 -2.84
N GLY A 375 6.69 9.74 -4.09
CA GLY A 375 6.91 11.14 -4.45
C GLY A 375 8.39 11.52 -4.66
N GLU A 376 9.32 10.60 -4.40
CA GLU A 376 10.76 10.76 -4.65
C GLU A 376 11.21 9.67 -5.63
N GLY A 377 10.96 9.88 -6.94
CA GLY A 377 11.25 8.88 -7.98
C GLY A 377 12.74 8.51 -8.08
N PHE A 378 13.62 9.46 -7.76
CA PHE A 378 15.06 9.31 -7.80
C PHE A 378 15.70 9.99 -6.58
N ILE A 379 16.29 9.21 -5.69
CA ILE A 379 17.06 9.74 -4.55
C ILE A 379 18.37 10.36 -5.08
N PRO A 380 18.80 11.56 -4.64
CA PRO A 380 20.08 12.13 -5.04
C PRO A 380 21.28 11.24 -4.66
N VAL A 381 22.32 11.21 -5.51
CA VAL A 381 23.50 10.33 -5.32
C VAL A 381 24.19 10.56 -3.97
N LYS A 382 24.37 11.81 -3.57
CA LYS A 382 24.98 12.14 -2.25
C LYS A 382 24.23 11.50 -1.08
N LYS A 383 22.89 11.52 -1.13
CA LYS A 383 22.04 10.89 -0.10
C LYS A 383 22.15 9.36 -0.15
N LEU A 384 22.33 8.77 -1.34
CA LEU A 384 22.58 7.33 -1.45
C LEU A 384 23.93 6.92 -0.87
N GLU A 385 24.98 7.70 -1.11
CA GLU A 385 26.31 7.47 -0.56
C GLU A 385 26.28 7.47 0.97
N GLU A 386 25.57 8.43 1.57
CA GLU A 386 25.37 8.51 3.03
C GLU A 386 24.59 7.30 3.56
N VAL A 387 23.43 7.01 2.99
CA VAL A 387 22.54 5.94 3.46
C VAL A 387 23.16 4.55 3.30
N ASN A 388 23.90 4.34 2.21
CA ASN A 388 24.48 3.03 1.90
C ASN A 388 25.96 2.91 2.32
N LYS A 389 26.52 3.90 3.03
CA LYS A 389 27.92 3.88 3.50
C LYS A 389 28.31 2.59 4.22
N PRO A 390 27.54 2.07 5.21
CA PRO A 390 27.93 0.84 5.92
C PRO A 390 28.02 -0.38 4.99
N TRP A 391 27.10 -0.46 4.03
CA TRP A 391 27.07 -1.55 3.05
C TRP A 391 28.23 -1.44 2.04
N LEU A 392 28.62 -0.22 1.64
CA LEU A 392 29.78 0.01 0.79
C LEU A 392 31.09 -0.39 1.48
N GLU A 393 31.23 -0.07 2.76
CA GLU A 393 32.39 -0.45 3.58
C GLU A 393 32.50 -1.98 3.73
N GLU A 394 31.37 -2.66 3.95
CA GLU A 394 31.31 -4.12 3.99
C GLU A 394 31.74 -4.77 2.66
N ILE A 395 31.26 -4.24 1.54
CA ILE A 395 31.65 -4.74 0.21
C ILE A 395 33.12 -4.51 -0.05
N GLN A 396 33.65 -3.33 0.27
CA GLN A 396 35.05 -3.02 0.07
C GLN A 396 35.93 -3.99 0.86
N LYS A 397 35.59 -4.25 2.13
CA LYS A 397 36.28 -5.22 2.96
C LYS A 397 36.26 -6.62 2.36
N ARG A 398 35.10 -7.08 1.88
CA ARG A 398 34.98 -8.38 1.21
C ARG A 398 35.83 -8.48 -0.06
N ILE A 399 35.85 -7.42 -0.86
CA ILE A 399 36.68 -7.35 -2.08
C ILE A 399 38.17 -7.46 -1.75
N GLU A 400 38.62 -6.78 -0.70
CA GLU A 400 40.01 -6.83 -0.22
C GLU A 400 40.37 -8.22 0.32
N GLU A 401 39.47 -8.85 1.07
CA GLU A 401 39.63 -10.23 1.58
C GLU A 401 39.71 -11.25 0.43
N GLU A 402 38.81 -11.15 -0.57
CA GLU A 402 38.80 -12.02 -1.75
C GLU A 402 40.07 -11.84 -2.61
N GLU A 403 40.55 -10.61 -2.76
CA GLU A 403 41.77 -10.30 -3.52
C GLU A 403 43.02 -10.80 -2.81
N LYS A 404 43.08 -10.66 -1.48
CA LYS A 404 44.16 -11.24 -0.66
C LYS A 404 44.21 -12.77 -0.80
N LEU A 405 43.06 -13.43 -0.70
CA LEU A 405 42.97 -14.88 -0.85
C LEU A 405 43.42 -15.34 -2.25
N ARG A 406 43.05 -14.60 -3.30
CA ARG A 406 43.48 -14.90 -4.67
C ARG A 406 45.00 -14.82 -4.83
N LEU A 407 45.63 -13.78 -4.29
CA LEU A 407 47.08 -13.62 -4.33
C LEU A 407 47.81 -14.74 -3.57
N GLU A 408 47.30 -15.12 -2.39
CA GLU A 408 47.85 -16.25 -1.61
C GLU A 408 47.74 -17.58 -2.39
N GLN A 409 46.65 -17.81 -3.13
CA GLN A 409 46.47 -19.00 -3.99
C GLN A 409 47.41 -19.00 -5.20
N GLU A 410 47.60 -17.85 -5.84
CA GLU A 410 48.52 -17.69 -6.98
C GLU A 410 49.97 -17.92 -6.55
N GLU A 411 50.39 -17.41 -5.38
CA GLU A 411 51.71 -17.66 -4.79
C GLU A 411 51.93 -19.14 -4.43
N ALA A 412 50.93 -19.80 -3.84
CA ALA A 412 50.99 -21.23 -3.52
C ALA A 412 51.15 -22.08 -4.80
N GLN A 413 50.38 -21.78 -5.85
CA GLN A 413 50.49 -22.48 -7.14
C GLN A 413 51.82 -22.22 -7.86
N ALA A 414 52.38 -21.01 -7.74
CA ALA A 414 53.71 -20.70 -8.30
C ALA A 414 54.81 -21.50 -7.60
N ASN A 415 54.71 -21.68 -6.27
CA ASN A 415 55.66 -22.44 -5.47
C ASN A 415 55.54 -23.96 -5.67
N GLU A 416 54.37 -24.49 -6.02
CA GLU A 416 54.17 -25.92 -6.35
C GLU A 416 54.66 -26.29 -7.77
N ASN A 417 54.75 -25.31 -8.68
CA ASN A 417 55.20 -25.51 -10.06
C ASN A 417 56.69 -25.13 -10.28
N SER A 418 57.40 -24.74 -9.22
CA SER A 418 58.85 -24.43 -9.18
C SER A 418 59.61 -25.56 -8.50
#